data_AF-K5YJX3-F1
#
_entry.id   AF-K5YJX3-F1
#
_cell.length_a   1.000
_cell.length_b   1.000
_cell.length_c   1.000
_cell.angle_alpha   90.00
_cell.angle_beta   90.00
_cell.angle_gamma   90.00
#
_symmetry.space_group_name_H-M   'P 1'
#
loop_
_entity.id
_entity.type
_entity.pdbx_description
1 polymer ?
#
loop_
_entity_poly.entity_id
_entity_poly.type
_entity_poly.pdbx_seq_one_letter_code
_entity_poly.pdbx_strand_id
1 'polypeptide(L)'
;AAAALLRRLGRRRVGLLAGPAHSPSATSRQEGFLESWAPQTPLWIREAPFTLDLPRQAVKALADPALDAVFAASDVMAIGALRTLHELGRRIPEDVMLIGYDDIPWAALVEPQLTTIRQPVAALGECAVATLEARIAAPDSPAVHHILPISLIERASTIMSGGTARARHR
;
A
#
# COMPACT_ATOMS: atom_id res chain seq x y z
N ALA A 1 -0.70 8.10 6.60
CA ALA A 1 -1.55 8.61 5.49
C ALA A 1 -2.58 7.58 5.00
N ALA A 2 -2.19 6.38 4.56
CA ALA A 2 -3.13 5.35 4.06
C ALA A 2 -4.24 4.96 5.06
N ALA A 3 -3.88 4.64 6.31
CA ALA A 3 -4.84 4.32 7.36
C ALA A 3 -5.83 5.49 7.63
N ALA A 4 -5.34 6.73 7.65
CA ALA A 4 -6.18 7.92 7.81
C ALA A 4 -7.15 8.10 6.63
N LEU A 5 -6.69 7.86 5.38
CA LEU A 5 -7.54 7.87 4.19
C LEU A 5 -8.67 6.85 4.30
N LEU A 6 -8.36 5.59 4.60
CA LEU A 6 -9.35 4.52 4.70
C LEU A 6 -10.42 4.82 5.76
N ARG A 7 -10.01 5.37 6.91
CA ARG A 7 -10.94 5.84 7.94
C ARG A 7 -11.82 6.98 7.47
N ARG A 8 -11.23 7.98 6.81
CA ARG A 8 -11.97 9.12 6.24
C ARG A 8 -13.02 8.66 5.22
N LEU A 9 -12.71 7.60 4.47
CA LEU A 9 -13.61 6.96 3.51
C LEU A 9 -14.56 5.92 4.15
N GLY A 10 -14.57 5.79 5.48
CA GLY A 10 -15.50 4.94 6.23
C GLY A 10 -15.22 3.44 6.18
N ARG A 11 -14.06 3.02 5.67
CA ARG A 11 -13.64 1.61 5.65
C ARG A 11 -13.30 1.14 7.07
N ARG A 12 -13.59 -0.12 7.39
CA ARG A 12 -13.48 -0.65 8.76
C ARG A 12 -12.85 -2.04 8.81
N ARG A 13 -12.99 -2.84 7.75
CA ARG A 13 -12.57 -4.24 7.70
C ARG A 13 -11.39 -4.34 6.74
N VAL A 14 -10.24 -3.86 7.24
CA VAL A 14 -9.02 -3.70 6.45
C VAL A 14 -8.11 -4.90 6.61
N GLY A 15 -7.66 -5.47 5.49
CA GLY A 15 -6.60 -6.48 5.45
C GLY A 15 -5.24 -5.87 5.14
N LEU A 16 -4.18 -6.39 5.74
CA LEU A 16 -2.79 -6.00 5.46
C LEU A 16 -2.03 -7.12 4.78
N LEU A 17 -1.48 -6.83 3.59
CA LEU A 17 -0.42 -7.64 3.00
C LEU A 17 0.92 -7.02 3.43
N ALA A 18 1.56 -7.63 4.42
CA ALA A 18 2.62 -7.00 5.23
C ALA A 18 4.00 -6.91 4.55
N GLY A 19 4.25 -7.68 3.50
CA GLY A 19 5.60 -7.91 2.99
C GLY A 19 6.32 -9.01 3.78
N PRO A 20 7.61 -9.30 3.49
CA PRO A 20 8.42 -10.29 4.21
C PRO A 20 8.81 -9.79 5.61
N ALA A 21 8.68 -10.64 6.64
CA ALA A 21 8.93 -10.23 8.04
C ALA A 21 10.40 -9.85 8.34
N HIS A 22 11.35 -10.33 7.53
CA HIS A 22 12.77 -10.00 7.65
C HIS A 22 13.17 -8.69 6.96
N SER A 23 12.24 -8.03 6.25
CA SER A 23 12.52 -6.77 5.58
C SER A 23 12.23 -5.59 6.52
N PRO A 24 13.22 -4.75 6.87
CA PRO A 24 12.99 -3.56 7.70
C PRO A 24 11.94 -2.63 7.09
N SER A 25 11.94 -2.48 5.76
CA SER A 25 10.93 -1.69 5.06
C SER A 25 9.52 -2.25 5.23
N ALA A 26 9.34 -3.57 5.13
CA ALA A 26 8.04 -4.21 5.37
C ALA A 26 7.54 -3.94 6.80
N THR A 27 8.41 -4.18 7.78
CA THR A 27 8.11 -3.97 9.20
C THR A 27 7.72 -2.51 9.48
N SER A 28 8.52 -1.53 9.05
CA SER A 28 8.21 -0.11 9.26
C SER A 28 6.93 0.34 8.56
N ARG A 29 6.64 -0.18 7.36
CA ARG A 29 5.38 0.10 6.64
C ARG A 29 4.17 -0.46 7.39
N GLN A 30 4.28 -1.68 7.91
CA GLN A 30 3.24 -2.30 8.72
C GLN A 30 3.02 -1.50 10.02
N GLU A 31 4.08 -1.23 10.77
CA GLU A 31 4.02 -0.50 12.04
C GLU A 31 3.38 0.89 11.86
N GLY A 32 3.84 1.67 10.87
CA GLY A 32 3.27 2.99 10.60
C GLY A 32 1.80 2.93 10.16
N PHE A 33 1.37 1.85 9.48
CA PHE A 33 -0.05 1.63 9.21
C PHE A 33 -0.82 1.33 10.50
N LEU A 34 -0.34 0.38 11.31
CA LEU A 34 -1.01 -0.08 12.53
C LEU A 34 -1.12 1.01 13.60
N GLU A 35 -0.04 1.76 13.83
CA GLU A 35 -0.02 2.89 14.76
C GLU A 35 -1.08 3.91 14.36
N SER A 36 -1.13 4.25 13.07
CA SER A 36 -2.17 5.12 12.58
C SER A 36 -3.53 4.46 12.76
N TRP A 37 -3.71 3.18 12.37
CA TRP A 37 -4.98 2.42 12.38
C TRP A 37 -5.59 2.20 13.77
N ALA A 38 -4.82 2.36 14.84
CA ALA A 38 -5.33 2.31 16.20
C ALA A 38 -6.50 3.29 16.46
N PRO A 39 -7.42 2.98 17.40
CA PRO A 39 -7.51 1.73 18.17
C PRO A 39 -8.14 0.56 17.39
N GLN A 40 -8.51 0.73 16.11
CA GLN A 40 -9.01 -0.39 15.32
C GLN A 40 -7.89 -1.39 15.06
N THR A 41 -8.25 -2.67 14.93
CA THR A 41 -7.34 -3.72 14.46
C THR A 41 -7.67 -4.08 13.01
N PRO A 42 -6.68 -4.52 12.22
CA PRO A 42 -6.96 -5.13 10.93
C PRO A 42 -7.82 -6.38 11.06
N LEU A 43 -8.63 -6.65 10.04
CA LEU A 43 -9.34 -7.91 9.89
C LEU A 43 -8.36 -9.09 9.81
N TRP A 44 -7.24 -8.89 9.11
CA TRP A 44 -6.13 -9.82 9.06
C TRP A 44 -4.84 -9.12 8.66
N ILE A 45 -3.72 -9.75 9.00
CA ILE A 45 -2.37 -9.41 8.53
C ILE A 45 -1.78 -10.68 7.91
N ARG A 46 -1.24 -10.59 6.70
CA ARG A 46 -0.64 -11.71 5.98
C ARG A 46 0.74 -11.32 5.48
N GLU A 47 1.73 -12.09 5.91
CA GLU A 47 3.06 -12.04 5.33
C GLU A 47 3.02 -12.57 3.89
N ALA A 48 3.70 -11.88 2.99
CA ALA A 48 3.88 -12.30 1.61
C ALA A 48 5.15 -11.66 1.02
N PRO A 49 5.85 -12.33 0.10
CA PRO A 49 6.96 -11.70 -0.63
C PRO A 49 6.49 -10.46 -1.40
N PHE A 50 7.42 -9.55 -1.73
CA PHE A 50 7.18 -8.43 -2.63
C PHE A 50 7.01 -8.90 -4.09
N THR A 51 5.89 -9.58 -4.36
CA THR A 51 5.61 -10.24 -5.64
C THR A 51 4.16 -10.08 -6.05
N LEU A 52 3.90 -10.26 -7.35
CA LEU A 52 2.55 -10.31 -7.93
C LEU A 52 1.84 -11.60 -7.53
N ASP A 53 2.58 -12.71 -7.45
CA ASP A 53 2.03 -14.03 -7.17
C ASP A 53 1.86 -14.23 -5.67
N LEU A 54 0.70 -13.80 -5.18
CA LEU A 54 0.38 -13.85 -3.76
C LEU A 54 0.31 -15.29 -3.25
N PRO A 55 0.83 -15.57 -2.04
CA PRO A 55 0.77 -16.90 -1.47
C PRO A 55 -0.68 -17.28 -1.15
N ARG A 56 -0.96 -18.59 -1.13
CA ARG A 56 -2.32 -19.13 -0.96
C ARG A 56 -3.07 -18.57 0.25
N GLN A 57 -2.39 -18.31 1.38
CA GLN A 57 -3.02 -17.72 2.56
C GLN A 57 -3.47 -16.26 2.35
N ALA A 58 -2.77 -15.50 1.52
CA ALA A 58 -3.15 -14.14 1.16
C ALA A 58 -4.34 -14.16 0.21
N VAL A 59 -4.31 -15.03 -0.82
CA VAL A 59 -5.44 -15.23 -1.74
C VAL A 59 -6.71 -15.64 -0.97
N LYS A 60 -6.60 -16.58 -0.03
CA LYS A 60 -7.73 -16.99 0.82
C LYS A 60 -8.27 -15.85 1.68
N ALA A 61 -7.40 -14.98 2.18
CA ALA A 61 -7.81 -13.82 2.98
C ALA A 61 -8.50 -12.74 2.14
N LEU A 62 -8.09 -12.56 0.88
CA LEU A 62 -8.74 -11.66 -0.08
C LEU A 62 -10.15 -12.11 -0.46
N ALA A 63 -10.44 -13.41 -0.37
CA ALA A 63 -11.76 -13.97 -0.61
C ALA A 63 -12.77 -13.71 0.54
N ASP A 64 -12.35 -13.10 1.65
CA ASP A 64 -13.25 -12.77 2.75
C ASP A 64 -14.32 -11.74 2.28
N PRO A 65 -15.63 -12.06 2.38
CA PRO A 65 -16.70 -11.16 1.96
C PRO A 65 -16.80 -9.90 2.86
N ALA A 66 -16.28 -9.96 4.08
CA ALA A 66 -16.28 -8.83 5.01
C ALA A 66 -15.20 -7.80 4.69
N LEU A 67 -14.14 -8.19 3.98
CA LEU A 67 -13.04 -7.29 3.59
C LEU A 67 -13.57 -6.08 2.80
N ASP A 68 -13.23 -4.87 3.22
CA ASP A 68 -13.64 -3.63 2.53
C ASP A 68 -12.48 -2.70 2.15
N ALA A 69 -11.26 -2.99 2.62
CA ALA A 69 -10.04 -2.42 2.05
C ALA A 69 -8.81 -3.29 2.26
N VAL A 70 -7.79 -3.09 1.44
CA VAL A 70 -6.48 -3.72 1.56
C VAL A 70 -5.40 -2.65 1.53
N PHE A 71 -4.49 -2.71 2.50
CA PHE A 71 -3.19 -2.05 2.42
C PHE A 71 -2.12 -3.10 2.10
N ALA A 72 -1.40 -2.90 1.01
CA ALA A 72 -0.27 -3.74 0.64
C ALA A 72 1.03 -2.98 0.83
N ALA A 73 2.01 -3.65 1.44
CA ALA A 73 3.31 -3.07 1.75
C ALA A 73 4.17 -2.80 0.50
N SER A 74 3.71 -3.13 -0.71
CA SER A 74 4.30 -2.70 -2.00
C SER A 74 3.23 -2.65 -3.09
N ASP A 75 3.48 -1.88 -4.14
CA ASP A 75 2.60 -1.78 -5.31
C ASP A 75 2.52 -3.09 -6.08
N VAL A 76 3.61 -3.84 -6.15
CA VAL A 76 3.63 -5.15 -6.82
C VAL A 76 2.67 -6.11 -6.12
N MET A 77 2.68 -6.16 -4.78
CA MET A 77 1.71 -6.96 -4.01
C MET A 77 0.28 -6.43 -4.18
N ALA A 78 0.10 -5.10 -4.22
CA ALA A 78 -1.20 -4.50 -4.45
C ALA A 78 -1.76 -4.91 -5.81
N ILE A 79 -0.96 -4.88 -6.88
CA ILE A 79 -1.37 -5.31 -8.23
C ILE A 79 -1.70 -6.81 -8.24
N GLY A 80 -0.97 -7.64 -7.50
CA GLY A 80 -1.34 -9.05 -7.29
C GLY A 80 -2.71 -9.20 -6.60
N ALA A 81 -2.99 -8.37 -5.60
CA ALA A 81 -4.28 -8.33 -4.92
C ALA A 81 -5.39 -7.82 -5.85
N LEU A 82 -5.11 -6.82 -6.68
CA LEU A 82 -6.02 -6.30 -7.70
C LEU A 82 -6.45 -7.42 -8.65
N ARG A 83 -5.48 -8.16 -9.22
CA ARG A 83 -5.75 -9.32 -10.09
C ARG A 83 -6.64 -10.34 -9.38
N THR A 84 -6.28 -10.70 -8.14
CA THR A 84 -7.01 -11.69 -7.34
C THR A 84 -8.44 -11.25 -7.05
N LEU A 85 -8.64 -10.00 -6.62
CA LEU A 85 -9.96 -9.45 -6.32
C LEU A 85 -10.83 -9.38 -7.57
N HIS A 86 -10.25 -9.03 -8.71
CA HIS A 86 -10.93 -9.04 -10.01
C HIS A 86 -11.41 -10.44 -10.40
N GLU A 87 -10.55 -11.47 -10.26
CA GLU A 87 -10.91 -12.88 -10.50
C GLU A 87 -12.04 -13.37 -9.57
N LEU A 88 -12.09 -12.84 -8.36
CA LEU A 88 -13.17 -13.08 -7.38
C LEU A 88 -14.44 -12.25 -7.66
N GLY A 89 -14.47 -11.45 -8.72
CA GLY A 89 -15.60 -10.59 -9.08
C GLY A 89 -15.83 -9.41 -8.14
N ARG A 90 -14.84 -9.05 -7.31
CA ARG A 90 -14.92 -7.91 -6.38
C ARG A 90 -14.59 -6.63 -7.14
N ARG A 91 -15.45 -5.61 -7.02
CA ARG A 91 -15.23 -4.30 -7.65
C ARG A 91 -14.31 -3.44 -6.78
N ILE A 92 -13.40 -2.73 -7.44
CA ILE A 92 -12.50 -1.78 -6.82
C ILE A 92 -12.79 -0.42 -7.46
N PRO A 93 -13.10 0.64 -6.69
CA PRO A 93 -13.05 0.73 -5.22
C PRO A 93 -14.36 0.38 -4.49
N GLU A 94 -15.43 0.02 -5.20
CA GLU A 94 -16.78 -0.06 -4.62
C GLU A 94 -16.86 -1.07 -3.47
N ASP A 95 -16.45 -2.32 -3.74
CA ASP A 95 -16.52 -3.41 -2.77
C ASP A 95 -15.28 -3.45 -1.87
N VAL A 96 -14.09 -3.27 -2.46
CA VAL A 96 -12.80 -3.28 -1.75
C VAL A 96 -11.93 -2.13 -2.26
N MET A 97 -11.52 -1.24 -1.36
CA MET A 97 -10.50 -0.24 -1.67
C MET A 97 -9.10 -0.83 -1.59
N LEU A 98 -8.19 -0.38 -2.43
CA LEU A 98 -6.83 -0.93 -2.50
C LEU A 98 -5.78 0.17 -2.46
N ILE A 99 -4.82 0.06 -1.56
CA ILE A 99 -3.69 0.98 -1.43
C ILE A 99 -2.38 0.19 -1.47
N GLY A 100 -1.44 0.63 -2.31
CA GLY A 100 -0.08 0.12 -2.38
C GLY A 100 0.96 1.03 -1.71
N TYR A 101 2.22 0.76 -2.02
CA TYR A 101 3.40 1.50 -1.54
C TYR A 101 4.46 1.46 -2.64
N ASP A 102 5.27 2.52 -2.79
CA ASP A 102 6.40 2.72 -3.71
C ASP A 102 6.11 3.74 -4.84
N ASP A 103 4.88 3.79 -5.36
CA ASP A 103 4.47 4.53 -6.56
C ASP A 103 5.26 4.17 -7.82
N ILE A 104 5.35 2.88 -8.10
CA ILE A 104 5.98 2.37 -9.32
C ILE A 104 5.19 2.83 -10.56
N PRO A 105 5.81 2.93 -11.76
CA PRO A 105 5.12 3.39 -12.97
C PRO A 105 3.82 2.64 -13.27
N TRP A 106 3.78 1.33 -12.98
CA TRP A 106 2.60 0.51 -13.21
C TRP A 106 1.39 0.91 -12.36
N ALA A 107 1.59 1.56 -11.21
CA ALA A 107 0.51 2.04 -10.36
C ALA A 107 -0.42 3.03 -11.11
N ALA A 108 0.11 3.79 -12.08
CA ALA A 108 -0.68 4.70 -12.91
C ALA A 108 -1.26 4.04 -14.18
N LEU A 109 -0.85 2.82 -14.51
CA LEU A 109 -1.20 2.13 -15.76
C LEU A 109 -2.22 1.01 -15.58
N VAL A 110 -2.30 0.40 -14.39
CA VAL A 110 -3.31 -0.62 -14.08
C VAL A 110 -4.71 0.00 -13.98
N GLU A 111 -5.74 -0.82 -14.20
CA GLU A 111 -7.14 -0.41 -14.07
C GLU A 111 -7.82 -1.22 -12.94
N PRO A 112 -8.37 -0.56 -11.90
CA PRO A 112 -8.28 0.87 -11.63
C PRO A 112 -6.87 1.31 -11.26
N GLN A 113 -6.51 2.55 -11.60
CA GLN A 113 -5.24 3.16 -11.21
C GLN A 113 -5.05 3.08 -9.69
N LEU A 114 -3.88 2.62 -9.27
CA LEU A 114 -3.58 2.28 -7.88
C LEU A 114 -3.22 3.53 -7.06
N THR A 115 -3.98 3.76 -6.00
CA THR A 115 -3.62 4.65 -4.89
C THR A 115 -2.43 4.08 -4.14
N THR A 116 -1.42 4.89 -3.86
CA THR A 116 -0.15 4.40 -3.31
C THR A 116 0.61 5.46 -2.53
N ILE A 117 1.53 5.03 -1.67
CA ILE A 117 2.47 5.90 -0.97
C ILE A 117 3.75 6.01 -1.81
N ARG A 118 4.01 7.20 -2.36
CA ARG A 118 5.24 7.51 -3.09
C ARG A 118 6.40 7.69 -2.13
N GLN A 119 7.48 6.96 -2.41
CA GLN A 119 8.78 7.17 -1.78
C GLN A 119 9.63 8.16 -2.60
N PRO A 120 10.40 9.03 -1.95
CA PRO A 120 11.29 9.96 -2.64
C PRO A 120 12.59 9.23 -3.05
N VAL A 121 12.49 8.24 -3.95
CA VAL A 121 13.61 7.33 -4.31
C VAL A 121 14.85 8.06 -4.82
N ALA A 122 14.70 9.15 -5.58
CA ALA A 122 15.82 9.97 -6.03
C ALA A 122 16.55 10.63 -4.84
N ALA A 123 15.80 11.29 -3.95
CA ALA A 123 16.34 11.93 -2.76
C ALA A 123 16.92 10.91 -1.76
N LEU A 124 16.36 9.69 -1.68
CA LEU A 124 16.93 8.59 -0.90
C LEU A 124 18.33 8.23 -1.43
N GLY A 125 18.49 8.12 -2.74
CA GLY A 125 19.78 7.84 -3.37
C GLY A 125 20.79 8.96 -3.14
N GLU A 126 20.39 10.21 -3.37
CA GLU A 126 21.23 11.39 -3.11
C GLU A 126 21.67 11.46 -1.64
N CYS A 127 20.73 11.27 -0.71
CA CYS A 127 21.02 11.25 0.71
C CYS A 127 21.98 10.11 1.07
N ALA A 128 21.79 8.91 0.53
CA ALA A 128 22.65 7.76 0.81
C ALA A 128 24.10 7.98 0.34
N VAL A 129 24.28 8.52 -0.87
CA VAL A 129 25.61 8.85 -1.42
C VAL A 129 26.27 9.94 -0.57
N ALA A 130 25.56 11.03 -0.27
CA ALA A 130 26.10 12.11 0.56
C ALA A 130 26.48 11.63 1.97
N THR A 131 25.67 10.76 2.58
CA THR A 131 25.98 10.14 3.89
C THR A 131 27.23 9.26 3.81
N LEU A 132 27.39 8.49 2.73
CA LEU A 132 28.56 7.64 2.51
C LEU A 132 29.84 8.48 2.33
N GLU A 133 29.79 9.53 1.49
CA GLU A 133 30.91 10.44 1.27
C GLU A 133 31.35 11.10 2.58
N ALA A 134 30.40 11.59 3.38
CA ALA A 134 30.69 12.16 4.71
C ALA A 134 31.35 11.13 5.65
N ARG A 135 30.92 9.86 5.61
CA ARG A 135 31.50 8.79 6.42
C ARG A 135 32.93 8.42 5.97
N ILE A 136 33.21 8.42 4.68
CA ILE A 136 34.56 8.18 4.16
C ILE A 136 35.51 9.31 4.60
N ALA A 137 35.05 10.56 4.54
CA ALA A 137 35.84 11.72 4.96
C ALA A 137 36.09 11.75 6.48
N ALA A 138 35.14 11.24 7.29
CA ALA A 138 35.25 11.17 8.75
C ALA A 138 34.73 9.82 9.29
N PRO A 139 35.56 8.76 9.28
CA PRO A 139 35.15 7.40 9.65
C PRO A 139 34.61 7.28 11.08
N ASP A 140 35.18 8.05 12.00
CA ASP A 140 34.83 8.05 13.43
C ASP A 140 33.62 8.94 13.78
N SER A 141 32.99 9.56 12.78
CA SER A 141 31.79 10.36 13.00
C SER A 141 30.61 9.50 13.52
N PRO A 142 29.72 10.06 14.36
CA PRO A 142 28.52 9.35 14.81
C PRO A 142 27.64 8.87 13.64
N ALA A 143 26.89 7.79 13.86
CA ALA A 143 25.86 7.36 12.93
C ALA A 143 24.79 8.46 12.76
N VAL A 144 24.40 8.70 11.52
CA VAL A 144 23.32 9.63 11.18
C VAL A 144 22.10 8.84 10.72
N HIS A 145 20.91 9.34 11.05
CA HIS A 145 19.64 8.76 10.62
C HIS A 145 18.82 9.84 9.93
N HIS A 146 18.50 9.61 8.66
CA HIS A 146 17.72 10.53 7.84
C HIS A 146 16.31 9.98 7.62
N ILE A 147 15.30 10.81 7.88
CA ILE A 147 13.90 10.49 7.58
C ILE A 147 13.46 11.44 6.46
N LEU A 148 13.11 10.86 5.30
CA LEU A 148 12.62 11.63 4.16
C LEU A 148 11.09 11.58 4.09
N PRO A 149 10.43 12.68 3.69
CA PRO A 149 8.98 12.73 3.62
C PRO A 149 8.45 11.84 2.50
N ILE A 150 7.37 11.12 2.80
CA ILE A 150 6.58 10.35 1.83
C ILE A 150 5.28 11.08 1.51
N SER A 151 4.69 10.79 0.36
CA SER A 151 3.40 11.39 -0.05
C SER A 151 2.39 10.33 -0.48
N LEU A 152 1.13 10.47 -0.07
CA LEU A 152 0.04 9.63 -0.59
C LEU A 152 -0.42 10.18 -1.94
N ILE A 153 -0.50 9.31 -2.94
CA ILE A 153 -1.02 9.60 -4.28
C ILE A 153 -2.37 8.90 -4.40
N GLU A 154 -3.46 9.65 -4.28
CA GLU A 154 -4.83 9.14 -4.44
C GLU A 154 -5.16 8.94 -5.93
N ARG A 155 -5.67 7.75 -6.30
CA ARG A 155 -6.10 7.37 -7.64
C ARG A 155 -7.41 6.56 -7.59
N ALA A 156 -7.82 6.00 -8.73
CA ALA A 156 -9.10 5.34 -8.91
C ALA A 156 -9.37 4.18 -7.92
N SER A 157 -8.35 3.48 -7.42
CA SER A 157 -8.54 2.37 -6.47
C SER A 157 -9.03 2.78 -5.07
N THR A 158 -9.16 4.09 -4.81
CA THR A 158 -9.81 4.64 -3.60
C THR A 158 -10.77 5.80 -3.87
N ILE A 159 -10.99 6.18 -5.13
CA ILE A 159 -11.89 7.28 -5.50
C ILE A 159 -13.18 6.68 -6.05
N MET A 160 -14.29 6.86 -5.33
CA MET A 160 -15.60 6.36 -5.79
C MET A 160 -15.96 7.02 -7.13
N SER A 161 -16.22 6.20 -8.14
CA SER A 161 -16.84 6.64 -9.38
C SER A 161 -18.18 7.27 -9.02
N GLY A 162 -18.30 8.60 -9.09
CA GLY A 162 -19.57 9.28 -8.85
C GLY A 162 -20.63 8.70 -9.77
N GLY A 163 -21.67 8.10 -9.20
CA GLY A 163 -22.74 7.49 -9.97
C GLY A 163 -23.43 8.53 -10.84
N THR A 164 -23.07 8.58 -12.13
CA THR A 164 -24.03 9.03 -13.13
C THR A 164 -25.11 7.96 -13.18
N ALA A 165 -26.30 8.32 -12.69
CA ALA A 165 -27.52 7.54 -12.85
C ALA A 165 -27.60 7.03 -14.30
N ARG A 166 -27.48 5.71 -14.50
CA ARG A 166 -27.91 5.08 -15.74
C ARG A 166 -29.42 5.30 -15.82
N ALA A 167 -29.83 6.33 -16.55
CA ALA A 167 -31.20 6.48 -17.00
C ALA A 167 -31.57 5.19 -17.73
N ARG A 168 -32.52 4.45 -17.16
CA ARG A 168 -33.17 3.32 -17.82
C ARG A 168 -33.92 3.90 -19.02
N HIS A 169 -33.37 3.73 -20.22
CA HIS A 169 -34.19 3.86 -21.42
C HIS A 169 -35.03 2.59 -21.55
N ARG A 170 -36.34 2.86 -21.64
CA ARG A 170 -37.42 1.93 -21.93
C ARG A 170 -37.28 1.36 -23.33
#